data_AF-A0A085W5B1-F1
#
_entry.id   AF-A0A085W5B1-F1
#
_cell.length_a   1.000
_cell.length_b   1.000
_cell.length_c   1.000
_cell.angle_alpha   90.00
_cell.angle_beta   90.00
_cell.angle_gamma   90.00
#
_symmetry.space_group_name_H-M   'P 1'
#
loop_
_entity.id
_entity.type
_entity.pdbx_description
1 polymer ?
#
loop_
_entity_poly.entity_id
_entity_poly.type
_entity_poly.pdbx_seq_one_letter_code
_entity_poly.pdbx_strand_id
1 'polypeptide(L)'
;MEKELGWRMGETFSLKLDDRGPNKGVHAYRPGPVVGVVTNRVVNNENQMRKAPPSTRFFGKVYVVPGKTPSGKPGEIIAVYDRVKLPNREELPVCFVSGGDGTFAPIEEFKGDTALAPSVTTGMVVDRWPERLDPGWYP
;
A
#
# COMPACT_ATOMS: atom_id res chain seq x y z
N MET A 1 -13.15 6.68 -9.02
CA MET A 1 -12.03 5.81 -9.47
C MET A 1 -12.21 5.26 -10.87
N GLU A 2 -13.21 4.42 -11.18
CA GLU A 2 -13.31 3.83 -12.54
C GLU A 2 -13.47 4.88 -13.66
N LYS A 3 -14.33 5.89 -13.47
CA LYS A 3 -14.54 6.95 -14.47
C LYS A 3 -13.32 7.87 -14.68
N GLU A 4 -12.60 8.20 -13.61
CA GLU A 4 -11.51 9.20 -13.64
C GLU A 4 -10.14 8.57 -13.93
N LEU A 5 -9.91 7.35 -13.41
CA LEU A 5 -8.63 6.65 -13.47
C LEU A 5 -8.67 5.41 -14.38
N GLY A 6 -9.85 4.91 -14.73
CA GLY A 6 -9.99 3.63 -15.45
C GLY A 6 -9.66 2.41 -14.60
N TRP A 7 -9.61 2.57 -13.27
CA TRP A 7 -9.28 1.51 -12.32
C TRP A 7 -10.55 0.86 -11.78
N ARG A 8 -10.62 -0.47 -11.87
CA ARG A 8 -11.73 -1.25 -11.35
C ARG A 8 -11.48 -1.62 -9.89
N MET A 9 -12.54 -1.99 -9.18
CA MET A 9 -12.38 -2.62 -7.88
C MET A 9 -11.57 -3.91 -8.01
N GLY A 10 -10.71 -4.19 -7.03
CA GLY A 10 -9.79 -5.32 -7.08
C GLY A 10 -8.59 -5.10 -8.01
N GLU A 11 -8.49 -3.96 -8.71
CA GLU A 11 -7.28 -3.64 -9.46
C GLU A 11 -6.10 -3.52 -8.50
N THR A 12 -5.02 -4.25 -8.80
CA THR A 12 -3.84 -4.29 -7.95
C THR A 12 -2.66 -3.56 -8.58
N PHE A 13 -1.83 -2.95 -7.76
CA PHE A 13 -0.58 -2.32 -8.18
C PHE A 13 0.53 -2.65 -7.19
N SER A 14 1.69 -3.04 -7.69
CA SER A 14 2.88 -3.13 -6.84
C SER A 14 3.48 -1.74 -6.63
N LEU A 15 3.78 -1.39 -5.38
CA LEU A 15 4.33 -0.09 -5.03
C LEU A 15 5.27 -0.20 -3.83
N LYS A 16 6.16 0.78 -3.71
CA LYS A 16 6.74 1.11 -2.42
C LYS A 16 5.63 1.65 -1.53
N LEU A 17 5.56 1.17 -0.30
CA LEU A 17 4.62 1.69 0.68
C LEU A 17 4.95 3.13 1.11
N ASP A 18 6.24 3.45 1.15
CA ASP A 18 6.77 4.74 1.57
C ASP A 18 7.89 5.16 0.60
N ASP A 19 7.84 6.40 0.12
CA ASP A 19 8.81 6.96 -0.82
C ASP A 19 10.21 7.07 -0.19
N ARG A 20 10.28 7.19 1.15
CA ARG A 20 11.50 7.19 1.96
C ARG A 20 12.15 5.80 2.05
N GLY A 21 11.42 4.74 1.76
CA GLY A 21 11.92 3.36 1.84
C GLY A 21 12.83 2.95 0.67
N PRO A 22 13.54 1.82 0.78
CA PRO A 22 14.30 1.27 -0.34
C PRO A 22 13.38 0.64 -1.40
N ASN A 23 13.90 0.42 -2.62
CA ASN A 23 13.16 -0.25 -3.70
C ASN A 23 12.99 -1.77 -3.50
N LYS A 24 13.66 -2.35 -2.49
CA LYS A 24 13.59 -3.76 -2.10
C LYS A 24 14.08 -3.89 -0.65
N GLY A 25 13.62 -4.93 0.04
CA GLY A 25 14.06 -5.26 1.40
C GLY A 25 13.08 -4.71 2.42
N VAL A 26 13.61 -4.27 3.56
CA VAL A 26 12.83 -3.87 4.73
C VAL A 26 12.92 -2.36 4.93
N HIS A 27 11.81 -1.76 5.37
CA HIS A 27 11.72 -0.36 5.77
C HIS A 27 11.18 -0.24 7.19
N ALA A 28 11.53 0.86 7.85
CA ALA A 28 11.09 1.20 9.19
C ALA A 28 9.85 2.07 9.13
N TYR A 29 8.73 1.57 9.65
CA TYR A 29 7.44 2.24 9.65
C TYR A 29 7.08 2.75 11.05
N ARG A 30 6.46 3.93 11.08
CA ARG A 30 5.75 4.48 12.24
C ARG A 30 4.36 4.91 11.79
N PRO A 31 3.33 4.80 12.65
CA PRO A 31 2.00 5.29 12.30
C PRO A 31 2.02 6.76 11.89
N GLY A 32 1.31 7.10 10.81
CA GLY A 32 1.21 8.48 10.35
C GLY A 32 1.23 8.64 8.82
N PRO A 33 1.44 9.87 8.33
CA PRO A 33 1.42 10.16 6.90
C PRO A 33 2.49 9.38 6.12
N VAL A 34 2.12 8.94 4.92
CA VAL A 34 2.99 8.18 4.03
C VAL A 34 2.70 8.50 2.57
N VAL A 35 3.73 8.40 1.72
CA VAL A 35 3.61 8.51 0.26
C VAL A 35 4.01 7.19 -0.38
N GLY A 36 3.06 6.48 -0.98
CA GLY A 36 3.33 5.27 -1.76
C GLY A 36 3.76 5.63 -3.18
N VAL A 37 4.65 4.83 -3.79
CA VAL A 37 5.20 5.14 -5.12
C VAL A 37 5.28 3.90 -6.00
N VAL A 38 4.71 3.99 -7.20
CA VAL A 38 4.91 2.98 -8.25
C VAL A 38 6.28 3.17 -8.88
N THR A 39 7.08 2.10 -8.95
CA THR A 39 8.40 2.13 -9.59
C THR A 39 8.50 1.06 -10.67
N ASN A 40 9.32 1.32 -11.69
CA ASN A 40 9.63 0.37 -12.76
C ASN A 40 10.34 -0.90 -12.28
N ARG A 41 10.90 -0.90 -11.07
CA ARG A 41 11.56 -2.07 -10.46
C ARG A 41 10.60 -2.96 -9.68
N VAL A 42 9.36 -2.52 -9.51
CA VAL A 42 8.38 -3.13 -8.61
C VAL A 42 7.21 -3.75 -9.39
N VAL A 43 6.92 -3.27 -10.61
CA VAL A 43 5.82 -3.78 -11.45
C VAL A 43 6.36 -4.51 -12.67
N ASN A 44 6.00 -5.79 -12.82
CA ASN A 44 6.32 -6.61 -14.01
C ASN A 44 5.14 -6.76 -14.99
N ASN A 45 4.00 -6.10 -14.72
CA ASN A 45 2.80 -6.20 -15.54
C ASN A 45 2.58 -4.90 -16.34
N GLU A 46 2.70 -4.99 -17.67
CA GLU A 46 2.52 -3.84 -18.58
C GLU A 46 1.15 -3.17 -18.45
N ASN A 47 0.09 -3.95 -18.15
CA ASN A 47 -1.25 -3.41 -17.96
C ASN A 47 -1.33 -2.53 -16.71
N GLN A 48 -0.68 -2.93 -15.63
CA GLN A 48 -0.59 -2.14 -14.40
C GLN A 48 0.22 -0.85 -14.65
N MET A 49 1.36 -0.95 -15.36
CA MET A 49 2.17 0.23 -15.71
C MET A 49 1.43 1.23 -16.60
N ARG A 50 0.50 0.79 -17.45
CA ARG A 50 -0.33 1.72 -18.23
C ARG A 50 -1.34 2.48 -17.37
N LYS A 51 -1.93 1.81 -16.38
CA LYS A 51 -2.97 2.36 -15.50
C LYS A 51 -2.38 3.25 -14.39
N ALA A 52 -1.26 2.83 -13.81
CA ALA A 52 -0.50 3.57 -12.82
C ALA A 52 0.98 3.56 -13.25
N PRO A 53 1.42 4.50 -14.10
CA PRO A 53 2.80 4.54 -14.57
C PRO A 53 3.82 4.75 -13.44
N PRO A 54 5.09 4.38 -13.65
CA PRO A 54 6.16 4.73 -12.73
C PRO A 54 6.12 6.22 -12.35
N SER A 55 6.44 6.52 -11.09
CA SER A 55 6.28 7.84 -10.47
C SER A 55 4.84 8.25 -10.13
N THR A 56 3.85 7.38 -10.32
CA THR A 56 2.54 7.56 -9.68
C THR A 56 2.70 7.58 -8.17
N ARG A 57 2.18 8.61 -7.51
CA ARG A 57 2.29 8.82 -6.06
C ARG A 57 0.93 8.68 -5.40
N PHE A 58 0.87 7.88 -4.35
CA PHE A 58 -0.30 7.70 -3.50
C PHE A 58 -0.05 8.41 -2.17
N PHE A 59 -1.00 9.22 -1.71
CA PHE A 59 -0.89 9.96 -0.46
C PHE A 59 -1.88 9.37 0.54
N GLY A 60 -1.44 9.23 1.79
CA GLY A 60 -2.24 8.53 2.77
C GLY A 60 -1.60 8.43 4.13
N LYS A 61 -2.02 7.39 4.87
CA LYS A 61 -1.52 7.07 6.20
C LYS A 61 -1.15 5.61 6.31
N VAL A 62 -0.10 5.32 7.06
CA VAL A 62 0.27 3.98 7.47
C VAL A 62 -0.18 3.71 8.90
N TYR A 63 -0.66 2.51 9.11
CA TYR A 63 -1.07 1.94 10.39
C TYR A 63 -0.18 0.73 10.70
N VAL A 64 0.17 0.61 11.96
CA VAL A 64 0.94 -0.51 12.50
C VAL A 64 -0.02 -1.31 13.37
N VAL A 65 -0.36 -2.52 12.92
CA VAL A 65 -1.33 -3.39 13.60
C VAL A 65 -0.57 -4.51 14.29
N PRO A 66 -0.35 -4.44 15.62
CA PRO A 66 0.29 -5.51 16.36
C PRO A 66 -0.69 -6.68 16.52
N GLY A 67 -0.15 -7.90 16.56
CA GLY A 67 -0.95 -9.11 16.71
C GLY A 67 -0.36 -10.23 15.86
N LYS A 68 -0.40 -11.46 16.38
CA LYS A 68 0.17 -12.59 15.65
C LYS A 68 -0.65 -12.84 14.39
N THR A 69 -0.04 -12.64 13.22
CA THR A 69 -0.67 -12.94 11.94
C THR A 69 -0.85 -14.46 11.77
N PRO A 70 -1.67 -14.93 10.81
CA PRO A 70 -1.79 -16.36 10.50
C PRO A 70 -0.44 -17.03 10.15
N SER A 71 0.51 -16.27 9.58
CA SER A 71 1.87 -16.73 9.29
C SER A 71 2.82 -16.68 10.50
N GLY A 72 2.33 -16.29 11.67
CA GLY A 72 3.10 -16.23 12.92
C GLY A 72 3.93 -14.97 13.10
N LYS A 73 3.78 -13.97 12.22
CA LYS A 73 4.50 -12.69 12.31
C LYS A 73 3.90 -11.81 13.41
N PRO A 74 4.69 -10.94 14.06
CA PRO A 74 4.24 -10.16 15.22
C PRO A 74 3.18 -9.08 14.92
N GLY A 75 2.90 -8.79 13.66
CA GLY A 75 1.89 -7.83 13.24
C GLY A 75 1.93 -7.59 11.74
N GLU A 76 1.23 -6.54 11.30
CA GLU A 76 1.15 -6.15 9.89
C GLU A 76 1.10 -4.63 9.70
N ILE A 77 1.59 -4.19 8.54
CA ILE A 77 1.53 -2.81 8.08
C ILE A 77 0.37 -2.68 7.10
N ILE A 78 -0.50 -1.70 7.38
CA ILE A 78 -1.59 -1.32 6.49
C ILE A 78 -1.45 0.16 6.14
N ALA A 79 -1.13 0.45 4.89
CA ALA A 79 -1.17 1.79 4.33
C ALA A 79 -2.50 2.01 3.61
N VAL A 80 -3.21 3.06 3.98
CA VAL A 80 -4.46 3.50 3.35
C VAL A 80 -4.17 4.81 2.64
N TYR A 81 -4.45 4.84 1.34
CA TYR A 81 -4.25 6.00 0.49
C TYR A 81 -5.59 6.56 0.04
N ASP A 82 -5.70 7.87 0.21
CA ASP A 82 -6.93 8.64 -0.02
C ASP A 82 -6.85 9.53 -1.25
N ARG A 83 -5.62 9.77 -1.73
CA ARG A 83 -5.36 10.58 -2.92
C ARG A 83 -4.24 9.97 -3.75
N VAL A 84 -4.29 10.21 -5.05
CA VAL A 84 -3.29 9.75 -6.00
C VAL A 84 -2.94 10.83 -7.01
N LYS A 85 -1.67 10.90 -7.38
CA LYS A 85 -1.17 11.78 -8.43
C LYS A 85 -0.45 10.96 -9.48
N LEU A 86 -1.09 10.83 -10.65
CA LEU A 86 -0.46 10.26 -11.83
C LEU A 86 0.54 11.27 -12.41
N PRO A 87 1.57 10.81 -13.14
CA PRO A 87 2.49 11.72 -13.84
C PRO A 87 1.71 12.70 -14.74
N ASN A 88 2.04 13.98 -14.62
CA ASN A 88 1.43 15.08 -15.40
C ASN A 88 -0.08 15.25 -15.22
N ARG A 89 -0.66 14.74 -14.12
CA ARG A 89 -2.06 14.98 -13.76
C ARG A 89 -2.14 15.64 -12.39
N GLU A 90 -3.29 16.25 -12.14
CA GLU A 90 -3.65 16.73 -10.82
C GLU A 90 -3.87 15.56 -9.86
N GLU A 91 -3.90 15.88 -8.57
CA GLU A 91 -4.20 14.92 -7.52
C GLU A 91 -5.69 14.59 -7.53
N LEU A 92 -6.02 13.30 -7.48
CA LEU A 92 -7.38 12.78 -7.56
C LEU A 92 -7.69 11.93 -6.33
N PRO A 93 -8.95 11.89 -5.87
CA PRO A 93 -9.35 11.01 -4.77
C PRO A 93 -9.26 9.54 -5.17
N VAL A 94 -8.85 8.69 -4.22
CA VAL A 94 -8.75 7.24 -4.42
C VAL A 94 -9.13 6.50 -3.13
N CYS A 95 -9.59 5.26 -3.26
CA CYS A 95 -9.65 4.30 -2.18
C CYS A 95 -8.70 3.16 -2.52
N PHE A 96 -7.46 3.25 -2.02
CA PHE A 96 -6.41 2.29 -2.29
C PHE A 96 -5.75 1.86 -0.98
N VAL A 97 -5.64 0.56 -0.76
CA VAL A 97 -5.05 0.01 0.47
C VAL A 97 -3.85 -0.86 0.10
N SER A 98 -2.80 -0.83 0.90
CA SER A 98 -1.75 -1.82 0.78
C SER A 98 -2.26 -3.18 1.22
N GLY A 99 -1.81 -4.23 0.56
CA GLY A 99 -2.36 -5.55 0.72
C GLY A 99 -3.55 -5.81 -0.20
N GLY A 100 -3.91 -7.07 -0.29
CA GLY A 100 -5.03 -7.60 -1.08
C GLY A 100 -5.35 -9.00 -0.61
N ASP A 101 -6.61 -9.42 -0.74
CA ASP A 101 -7.09 -10.76 -0.36
C ASP A 101 -6.74 -11.18 1.08
N GLY A 102 -6.75 -10.23 2.03
CA GLY A 102 -6.41 -10.47 3.43
C GLY A 102 -4.91 -10.63 3.72
N THR A 103 -4.03 -10.32 2.77
CA THR A 103 -2.58 -10.37 2.95
C THR A 103 -1.99 -8.96 2.96
N PHE A 104 -1.59 -8.50 4.15
CA PHE A 104 -0.90 -7.22 4.37
C PHE A 104 0.61 -7.42 4.48
N ALA A 105 1.38 -6.33 4.50
CA ALA A 105 2.84 -6.43 4.65
C ALA A 105 3.18 -6.89 6.07
N PRO A 106 3.73 -8.09 6.28
CA PRO A 106 3.99 -8.59 7.61
C PRO A 106 5.10 -7.79 8.27
N ILE A 107 4.94 -7.50 9.57
CA ILE A 107 6.00 -6.95 10.39
C ILE A 107 6.99 -8.09 10.67
N GLU A 108 8.25 -7.90 10.28
CA GLU A 108 9.35 -8.83 10.55
C GLU A 108 9.80 -8.73 12.01
N GLU A 109 9.92 -7.50 12.52
CA GLU A 109 10.31 -7.22 13.90
C GLU A 109 9.79 -5.86 14.37
N PHE A 110 9.59 -5.72 15.68
CA PHE A 110 9.39 -4.44 16.34
C PHE A 110 10.70 -3.97 17.00
N LYS A 111 11.04 -2.70 16.81
CA LYS A 111 12.12 -2.00 17.51
C LYS A 111 11.52 -0.80 18.24
N GLY A 112 11.09 -1.01 19.48
CA GLY A 112 10.33 0.00 20.23
C GLY A 112 8.99 0.30 19.55
N ASP A 113 8.76 1.56 19.20
CA ASP A 113 7.57 2.05 18.50
C ASP A 113 7.61 1.85 16.97
N THR A 114 8.72 1.31 16.47
CA THR A 114 9.01 1.22 15.04
C THR A 114 8.83 -0.21 14.57
N ALA A 115 8.06 -0.39 13.50
CA ALA A 115 7.84 -1.69 12.88
C ALA A 115 8.72 -1.84 11.63
N LEU A 116 9.45 -2.94 11.54
CA LEU A 116 10.20 -3.28 10.33
C LEU A 116 9.36 -4.21 9.45
N ALA A 117 9.11 -3.82 8.21
CA ALA A 117 8.30 -4.60 7.27
C ALA A 117 8.85 -4.45 5.83
N PRO A 118 8.44 -5.31 4.89
CA PRO A 118 8.82 -5.16 3.48
C PRO A 118 8.53 -3.75 2.95
N SER A 119 9.50 -3.15 2.25
CA SER A 119 9.38 -1.79 1.72
C SER A 119 8.42 -1.69 0.53
N VAL A 120 8.17 -2.83 -0.11
CA VAL A 120 7.37 -3.00 -1.31
C VAL A 120 6.32 -4.07 -1.04
N THR A 121 5.10 -3.80 -1.47
CA THR A 121 4.00 -4.77 -1.47
C THR A 121 3.05 -4.49 -2.63
N THR A 122 2.06 -5.35 -2.79
CA THR A 122 0.91 -5.11 -3.65
C THR A 122 -0.13 -4.32 -2.87
N GLY A 123 -0.73 -3.30 -3.47
CA GLY A 123 -1.97 -2.69 -2.97
C GLY A 123 -3.12 -2.91 -3.93
N MET A 124 -4.34 -2.62 -3.47
CA MET A 124 -5.59 -2.90 -4.17
C MET A 124 -6.55 -1.72 -4.09
N VAL A 125 -7.29 -1.51 -5.19
CA VAL A 125 -8.42 -0.57 -5.26
C VAL A 125 -9.65 -1.20 -4.60
N VAL A 126 -10.26 -0.47 -3.65
CA VAL A 126 -11.35 -0.97 -2.79
C VAL A 126 -12.54 0.01 -2.80
N ASP A 127 -13.76 -0.47 -2.58
CA ASP A 127 -14.96 0.41 -2.58
C ASP A 127 -14.95 1.40 -1.41
N ARG A 128 -14.55 0.90 -0.24
CA ARG A 128 -14.45 1.64 1.01
C ARG A 128 -13.30 1.11 1.82
N TRP A 129 -12.80 1.94 2.73
CA TRP A 129 -11.79 1.49 3.69
C TRP A 129 -12.42 0.54 4.73
N PRO A 130 -11.61 -0.35 5.32
CA PRO A 130 -12.01 -1.05 6.53
C PRO A 130 -12.44 -0.03 7.60
N GLU A 131 -13.65 -0.15 8.14
CA GLU A 131 -14.06 0.61 9.34
C GLU A 131 -13.19 0.22 10.54
N ARG A 132 -12.64 -1.01 10.49
CA ARG A 132 -11.73 -1.56 11.49
C ARG A 132 -10.58 -2.26 10.77
N LEU A 133 -9.37 -1.81 11.03
CA LEU A 133 -8.12 -2.43 10.58
C LEU A 133 -7.84 -3.67 11.44
N ASP A 134 -8.77 -4.62 11.40
CA ASP A 134 -8.63 -5.90 12.10
C ASP A 134 -7.89 -6.90 11.19
N PRO A 135 -7.00 -7.74 11.75
CA PRO A 135 -6.35 -8.82 11.02
C PRO A 135 -7.43 -9.80 10.52
N GLY A 136 -7.73 -9.75 9.22
CA GLY A 136 -8.79 -10.54 8.58
C GLY A 136 -9.78 -9.75 7.74
N TRP A 137 -9.54 -8.46 7.47
CA TRP A 137 -10.37 -7.71 6.52
C TRP A 137 -10.27 -8.26 5.09
N TYR A 138 -11.42 -8.58 4.49
CA TYR A 138 -11.58 -8.93 3.08
C TYR A 138 -12.42 -7.85 2.38
N PRO A 139 -11.94 -7.29 1.24
CA PRO A 139 -12.65 -6.28 0.46
C PRO A 139 -13.93 -6.80 -0.22
#